data_AF-A0AAV2BLU4-F1
#
_entry.id   AF-A0AAV2BLU4-F1
#
_cell.length_a   1.000
_cell.length_b   1.000
_cell.length_c   1.000
_cell.angle_alpha   90.00
_cell.angle_beta   90.00
_cell.angle_gamma   90.00
#
_symmetry.space_group_name_H-M   'P 1'
#
loop_
_entity.id
_entity.type
_entity.pdbx_description
1 polymer ?
#
loop_
_entity_poly.entity_id
_entity_poly.type
_entity_poly.pdbx_seq_one_letter_code
_entity_poly.pdbx_strand_id
1 'polypeptide(L)'
;MFICFFLVLVTWNGVLGTEDICNTVSFRACPKSEESRYFPKTEEDIVRQCPTIAQYLECLKDYAEKCGHENVHLPFSGDRYQTMKNLLEEICQKDSQLHLRIVKNIGCLSELMGNSRIECREFSQNKS
;
A
#
# COMPACT_ATOMS: atom_id res chain seq x y z
N MET A 1 2.74 -51.49 -12.06
CA MET A 1 3.67 -50.88 -11.09
C MET A 1 4.10 -49.48 -11.57
N PHE A 2 3.15 -48.56 -11.78
CA PHE A 2 3.42 -47.16 -12.17
C PHE A 2 2.40 -46.16 -11.58
N ILE A 3 1.44 -46.64 -10.77
CA ILE A 3 0.33 -45.82 -10.26
C ILE A 3 0.65 -45.22 -8.88
N CYS A 4 1.64 -45.76 -8.15
CA CYS A 4 2.00 -45.25 -6.81
C CYS A 4 2.85 -43.97 -6.83
N PHE A 5 3.48 -43.62 -7.96
CA PHE A 5 4.37 -42.45 -8.03
C PHE A 5 3.62 -41.11 -8.15
N PHE A 6 2.36 -41.12 -8.62
CA PHE A 6 1.58 -39.89 -8.77
C PHE A 6 0.88 -39.42 -7.49
N LEU A 7 0.74 -40.29 -6.47
CA LEU A 7 0.06 -39.92 -5.22
C LEU A 7 0.96 -39.16 -4.24
N VAL A 8 2.28 -39.19 -4.41
CA VAL A 8 3.23 -38.50 -3.51
C VAL A 8 3.43 -37.02 -3.90
N LEU A 9 3.08 -36.64 -5.14
CA LEU A 9 3.23 -35.25 -5.62
C LEU A 9 2.01 -34.35 -5.31
N VAL A 10 0.91 -34.89 -4.78
CA VAL A 10 -0.32 -34.12 -4.54
C VAL A 10 -0.39 -33.50 -3.13
N THR A 11 0.54 -33.82 -2.22
CA THR A 11 0.51 -33.31 -0.84
C THR A 11 1.65 -32.37 -0.48
N TRP A 12 2.40 -31.85 -1.45
CA TRP A 12 3.34 -30.75 -1.18
C TRP A 12 2.66 -29.38 -1.32
N ASN A 13 1.53 -29.19 -0.63
CA ASN A 13 1.08 -27.86 -0.25
C ASN A 13 1.95 -27.42 0.93
N GLY A 14 3.21 -27.07 0.62
CA GLY A 14 4.14 -26.52 1.59
C GLY A 14 3.59 -25.22 2.16
N VAL A 15 2.91 -25.30 3.29
CA VAL A 15 2.74 -24.22 4.25
C VAL A 15 4.12 -23.98 4.88
N LEU A 16 4.99 -23.32 4.13
CA LEU A 16 6.32 -22.88 4.56
C LEU A 16 6.42 -21.39 4.22
N GLY A 17 5.97 -20.53 5.15
CA GLY A 17 6.16 -19.08 5.02
C GLY A 17 5.18 -18.19 5.79
N THR A 18 4.09 -18.72 6.35
CA THR A 18 3.05 -17.90 7.00
C THR A 18 3.43 -17.40 8.39
N GLU A 19 4.26 -18.12 9.16
CA GLU A 19 4.62 -17.68 10.53
C GLU A 19 5.69 -16.58 10.55
N ASP A 20 6.63 -16.57 9.60
CA ASP A 20 7.72 -15.59 9.58
C ASP A 20 7.26 -14.19 9.12
N ILE A 21 6.31 -14.15 8.17
CA ILE A 21 5.81 -12.87 7.66
C ILE A 21 5.02 -12.08 8.71
N CYS A 22 4.29 -12.77 9.60
CA CYS A 22 3.50 -12.12 10.66
C CYS A 22 4.37 -11.54 11.79
N ASN A 23 5.63 -11.99 11.91
CA ASN A 23 6.62 -11.41 12.82
C ASN A 23 7.32 -10.19 12.21
N THR A 24 7.09 -9.90 10.93
CA THR A 24 7.66 -8.76 10.23
C THR A 24 6.68 -7.59 10.24
N VAL A 25 7.16 -6.38 10.59
CA VAL A 25 6.32 -5.18 10.49
C VAL A 25 5.72 -5.01 9.08
N SER A 26 4.42 -4.76 9.01
CA SER A 26 3.66 -4.75 7.74
C SER A 26 4.21 -3.83 6.65
N PHE A 27 4.91 -2.73 6.97
CA PHE A 27 5.54 -1.88 5.94
C PHE A 27 6.79 -2.50 5.29
N ARG A 28 7.39 -3.53 5.90
CA ARG A 28 8.45 -4.35 5.30
C ARG A 28 7.86 -5.51 4.52
N ALA A 29 6.82 -6.15 5.05
CA ALA A 29 6.10 -7.23 4.35
C ALA A 29 5.41 -6.71 3.08
N CYS A 30 4.89 -5.49 3.12
CA CYS A 30 4.31 -4.77 2.00
C CYS A 30 5.22 -3.59 1.63
N PRO A 31 6.25 -3.78 0.81
CA PRO A 31 7.15 -2.69 0.44
C PRO A 31 6.41 -1.67 -0.46
N LYS A 32 6.49 -0.40 -0.07
CA LYS A 32 6.09 0.72 -0.94
C LYS A 32 7.10 0.85 -2.08
N SER A 33 6.61 1.02 -3.32
CA SER A 33 7.50 1.36 -4.43
C SER A 33 8.14 2.72 -4.21
N GLU A 34 9.31 2.94 -4.83
CA GLU A 34 10.01 4.21 -4.75
C GLU A 34 9.16 5.37 -5.28
N GLU A 35 8.36 5.12 -6.31
CA GLU A 35 7.48 6.13 -6.91
C GLU A 35 6.41 6.61 -5.94
N SER A 36 5.85 5.70 -5.12
CA SER A 36 4.84 6.04 -4.10
C SER A 36 5.41 6.74 -2.87
N ARG A 37 6.74 6.93 -2.78
CA ARG A 37 7.38 7.63 -1.64
C ARG A 37 7.26 9.15 -1.76
N TYR A 38 6.89 9.69 -2.92
CA TYR A 38 6.76 11.13 -3.14
C TYR A 38 5.35 11.48 -3.54
N PHE A 39 4.89 12.64 -3.06
CA PHE A 39 3.62 13.17 -3.50
C PHE A 39 3.69 13.48 -5.01
N PRO A 40 2.69 13.08 -5.81
CA PRO A 40 2.70 13.27 -7.26
C PRO A 40 2.76 14.76 -7.60
N LYS A 41 3.53 15.12 -8.64
CA LYS A 41 3.69 16.51 -9.08
C LYS A 41 2.93 16.80 -10.37
N THR A 42 2.65 15.78 -11.17
CA THR A 42 1.86 15.88 -12.40
C THR A 42 0.71 14.86 -12.43
N GLU A 43 -0.23 15.03 -13.35
CA GLU A 43 -1.29 14.03 -13.56
C GLU A 43 -0.69 12.67 -13.95
N GLU A 44 0.38 12.67 -14.76
CA GLU A 44 1.07 11.44 -15.16
C GLU A 44 1.67 10.70 -13.97
N ASP A 45 2.14 11.42 -12.95
CA ASP A 45 2.60 10.81 -11.71
C ASP A 45 1.44 10.11 -10.98
N ILE A 46 0.24 10.71 -10.94
CA ILE A 46 -0.95 10.09 -10.35
C ILE A 46 -1.26 8.78 -11.08
N VAL A 47 -1.36 8.83 -12.40
CA VAL A 47 -1.68 7.66 -13.25
C VAL A 47 -0.65 6.55 -13.05
N ARG A 48 0.64 6.88 -12.95
CA ARG A 48 1.72 5.92 -12.71
C ARG A 48 1.66 5.31 -11.31
N GLN A 49 1.36 6.11 -10.29
CA GLN A 49 1.34 5.66 -8.90
C GLN A 49 0.10 4.83 -8.55
N CYS A 50 -1.04 5.07 -9.21
CA CYS A 50 -2.31 4.36 -9.00
C CYS A 50 -2.20 2.83 -8.85
N PRO A 51 -1.67 2.08 -9.84
CA PRO A 51 -1.54 0.62 -9.71
C PRO A 51 -0.67 0.21 -8.54
N THR A 52 0.35 1.00 -8.23
CA THR A 52 1.28 0.67 -7.15
C THR A 52 0.68 0.89 -5.77
N ILE A 53 -0.09 1.97 -5.59
CA ILE A 53 -0.83 2.22 -4.34
C ILE A 53 -1.92 1.17 -4.16
N ALA A 54 -2.60 0.76 -5.25
CA ALA A 54 -3.61 -0.30 -5.19
C ALA A 54 -3.00 -1.63 -4.72
N GLN A 55 -1.87 -2.04 -5.30
CA GLN A 55 -1.13 -3.22 -4.88
C GLN A 55 -0.69 -3.15 -3.42
N TYR A 56 -0.24 -1.98 -2.96
CA TYR A 56 0.12 -1.79 -1.56
C TYR A 56 -1.09 -1.95 -0.62
N LEU A 57 -2.26 -1.42 -0.98
CA LEU A 57 -3.48 -1.59 -0.18
C LEU A 57 -3.97 -3.03 -0.14
N GLU A 58 -3.93 -3.75 -1.27
CA GLU A 58 -4.28 -5.17 -1.30
C GLU A 58 -3.29 -6.00 -0.47
N CYS A 59 -1.98 -5.70 -0.52
CA CYS A 59 -1.00 -6.36 0.34
C CYS A 59 -1.31 -6.14 1.82
N LEU A 60 -1.66 -4.91 2.23
CA LEU A 60 -2.03 -4.63 3.62
C LEU A 60 -3.29 -5.36 4.05
N LYS A 61 -4.27 -5.50 3.15
CA LYS A 61 -5.47 -6.30 3.40
C LYS A 61 -5.12 -7.78 3.59
N ASP A 62 -4.39 -8.37 2.65
CA ASP A 62 -3.95 -9.76 2.74
C ASP A 62 -3.14 -10.02 4.01
N TYR A 63 -2.27 -9.07 4.38
CA TYR A 63 -1.50 -9.12 5.61
C TYR A 63 -2.42 -9.09 6.83
N ALA A 64 -3.40 -8.20 6.87
CA ALA A 64 -4.36 -8.10 7.98
C ALA A 64 -5.22 -9.36 8.12
N GLU A 65 -5.68 -9.93 7.00
CA GLU A 65 -6.48 -11.16 6.99
C GLU A 65 -5.67 -12.38 7.46
N LYS A 66 -4.37 -12.43 7.16
CA LYS A 66 -3.48 -13.55 7.52
C LYS A 66 -2.88 -13.41 8.92
N CYS A 67 -2.48 -12.20 9.30
CA CYS A 67 -1.69 -11.94 10.50
C CYS A 67 -2.44 -11.20 11.60
N GLY A 68 -3.67 -10.72 11.35
CA GLY A 68 -4.43 -9.91 12.29
C GLY A 68 -4.34 -8.41 12.00
N HIS A 69 -5.46 -7.71 12.18
CA HIS A 69 -5.59 -6.27 11.91
C HIS A 69 -4.72 -5.42 12.83
N GLU A 70 -4.51 -5.87 14.06
CA GLU A 70 -3.66 -5.26 15.08
C GLU A 70 -2.17 -5.27 14.72
N ASN A 71 -1.74 -6.15 13.81
CA ASN A 71 -0.36 -6.27 13.37
C ASN A 71 -0.03 -5.36 12.17
N VAL A 72 -1.01 -4.58 11.70
CA VAL A 72 -0.77 -3.54 10.70
C VAL A 72 -0.25 -2.28 11.38
N HIS A 73 0.82 -1.69 10.84
CA HIS A 73 1.51 -0.51 11.39
C HIS A 73 0.66 0.77 11.40
N LEU A 74 -0.47 0.75 10.71
CA LEU A 74 -1.48 1.80 10.67
C LEU A 74 -2.79 1.20 11.19
N PRO A 75 -3.64 1.99 11.87
CA PRO A 75 -4.98 1.55 12.23
C PRO A 75 -5.76 1.04 11.01
N PHE A 76 -5.90 -0.28 10.88
CA PHE A 76 -6.45 -0.93 9.70
C PHE A 76 -7.70 -1.74 10.09
N SER A 77 -8.80 -1.52 9.39
CA SER A 77 -10.06 -2.25 9.54
C SER A 77 -10.69 -2.45 8.18
N GLY A 78 -11.66 -3.37 8.05
CA GLY A 78 -12.41 -3.56 6.79
C GLY A 78 -13.00 -2.25 6.26
N ASP A 79 -13.64 -1.47 7.13
CA ASP A 79 -14.23 -0.16 6.78
C ASP A 79 -13.17 0.85 6.31
N ARG A 80 -12.01 0.88 6.98
CA ARG A 80 -10.91 1.76 6.58
C ARG A 80 -10.30 1.34 5.26
N TYR A 81 -10.09 0.05 5.04
CA TYR A 81 -9.64 -0.46 3.76
C TYR A 81 -10.61 -0.06 2.65
N GLN A 82 -11.91 -0.27 2.84
CA GLN A 82 -12.89 0.05 1.80
C GLN A 82 -12.94 1.55 1.52
N THR A 83 -12.85 2.38 2.56
CA THR A 83 -12.76 3.84 2.42
C THR A 83 -11.53 4.24 1.60
N MET A 84 -10.36 3.69 1.93
CA MET A 84 -9.11 3.99 1.20
C MET A 84 -9.15 3.48 -0.24
N LYS A 85 -9.74 2.32 -0.48
CA LYS A 85 -9.92 1.74 -1.81
C LYS A 85 -10.83 2.61 -2.67
N ASN A 86 -12.00 3.00 -2.16
CA ASN A 86 -12.93 3.88 -2.88
C ASN A 86 -12.28 5.23 -3.21
N LEU A 87 -11.56 5.83 -2.25
CA LEU A 87 -10.84 7.07 -2.49
C LEU A 87 -9.77 6.90 -3.57
N LEU A 88 -9.00 5.81 -3.53
CA LEU A 88 -8.00 5.53 -4.56
C LEU A 88 -8.66 5.35 -5.93
N GLU A 89 -9.75 4.60 -6.02
CA GLU A 89 -10.51 4.41 -7.26
C GLU A 89 -11.00 5.75 -7.83
N GLU A 90 -11.58 6.61 -7.00
CA GLU A 90 -11.97 7.96 -7.42
C GLU A 90 -10.76 8.77 -7.90
N ILE A 91 -9.64 8.77 -7.19
CA ILE A 91 -8.43 9.51 -7.60
C ILE A 91 -7.86 8.97 -8.92
N CYS A 92 -7.94 7.66 -9.15
CA CYS A 92 -7.37 7.00 -10.32
C CYS A 92 -8.29 7.06 -11.56
N GLN A 93 -9.58 7.29 -11.36
CA GLN A 93 -10.55 7.47 -12.43
C GLN A 93 -10.49 8.90 -12.98
N LYS A 94 -9.99 9.06 -14.20
CA LYS A 94 -9.69 10.37 -14.82
C LYS A 94 -10.89 11.33 -14.91
N ASP A 95 -12.08 10.79 -15.12
CA ASP A 95 -13.33 11.54 -15.24
C ASP A 95 -14.03 11.80 -13.91
N SER A 96 -13.48 11.31 -12.79
CA SER A 96 -14.05 11.55 -11.48
C SER A 96 -13.87 13.01 -11.04
N GLN A 97 -14.81 13.50 -10.24
CA GLN A 97 -14.72 14.84 -9.66
C GLN A 97 -13.50 14.99 -8.75
N LEU A 98 -13.09 13.92 -8.04
CA LEU A 98 -11.95 13.96 -7.14
C LEU A 98 -10.63 14.04 -7.92
N HIS A 99 -10.48 13.24 -8.98
CA HIS A 99 -9.32 13.29 -9.87
C HIS A 99 -9.13 14.69 -10.45
N LEU A 100 -10.20 15.24 -11.05
CA LEU A 100 -10.16 16.57 -11.67
C LEU A 100 -9.77 17.67 -10.65
N ARG A 101 -10.28 17.58 -9.41
CA ARG A 101 -9.93 18.53 -8.34
C ARG A 101 -8.48 18.38 -7.89
N ILE A 102 -7.97 17.15 -7.77
CA ILE A 102 -6.58 16.92 -7.40
C ILE A 102 -5.66 17.43 -8.50
N VAL A 103 -5.89 17.06 -9.77
CA VAL A 103 -5.08 17.51 -10.91
C VAL A 103 -5.06 19.04 -10.99
N LYS A 104 -6.22 19.69 -10.85
CA LYS A 104 -6.31 21.15 -10.84
C LYS A 104 -5.46 21.81 -9.74
N ASN A 105 -5.30 21.17 -8.60
CA ASN A 105 -4.59 21.72 -7.45
C ASN A 105 -3.24 21.05 -7.17
N ILE A 106 -2.76 20.16 -8.06
CA ILE A 106 -1.64 19.28 -7.76
C ILE A 106 -0.34 20.03 -7.47
N GLY A 107 -0.12 21.18 -8.13
CA GLY A 107 0.99 22.07 -7.83
C GLY A 107 0.97 22.54 -6.37
N CYS A 108 -0.15 23.10 -5.92
CA CYS A 108 -0.34 23.57 -4.54
C CYS A 108 -0.23 22.41 -3.52
N LEU A 109 -0.85 21.26 -3.80
CA LEU A 109 -0.78 20.09 -2.94
C LEU A 109 0.65 19.56 -2.84
N SER A 110 1.41 19.54 -3.94
CA SER A 110 2.80 19.06 -3.94
C SER A 110 3.74 19.97 -3.15
N GLU A 111 3.50 21.28 -3.19
CA GLU A 111 4.24 22.27 -2.40
C GLU A 111 3.93 22.12 -0.91
N LEU A 112 2.64 22.05 -0.56
CA LEU A 112 2.19 21.82 0.82
C LEU A 112 2.84 20.58 1.42
N MET A 113 2.76 19.45 0.71
CA MET A 113 3.33 18.18 1.15
C MET A 113 4.87 18.21 1.22
N GLY A 114 5.51 18.98 0.34
CA GLY A 114 6.95 19.23 0.38
C GLY A 114 7.36 19.99 1.65
N ASN A 115 6.67 21.09 1.95
CA ASN A 115 6.94 21.93 3.13
C ASN A 115 6.68 21.15 4.43
N SER A 116 5.56 20.44 4.54
CA SER A 116 5.27 19.62 5.72
C SER A 116 6.33 18.54 5.97
N ARG A 117 6.90 17.96 4.92
CA ARG A 117 8.00 16.97 5.05
C ARG A 117 9.27 17.61 5.60
N ILE A 118 9.58 18.84 5.21
CA ILE A 118 10.74 19.59 5.71
C ILE A 118 10.55 19.91 7.19
N GLU A 119 9.42 20.53 7.55
CA GLU A 119 9.11 20.91 8.94
C GLU A 119 9.11 19.70 9.88
N CYS A 120 8.51 18.57 9.47
CA CYS A 120 8.50 17.35 10.26
C CYS A 120 9.92 16.77 10.47
N ARG A 121 10.79 16.87 9.46
CA ARG A 121 12.18 16.41 9.56
C ARG A 121 12.96 17.28 10.55
N GLU A 122 12.84 18.59 10.43
CA GLU A 122 13.51 19.55 11.32
C GLU A 122 13.08 19.37 12.78
N PHE A 123 11.78 19.19 13.01
CA PHE A 123 11.25 18.91 14.34
C PHE A 123 11.82 17.61 14.93
N SER A 124 11.90 16.55 14.13
CA SER A 124 12.47 15.27 14.58
C SER A 124 13.96 15.37 14.90
N GLN A 125 14.72 16.21 14.19
CA GLN A 125 16.15 16.41 14.41
C GLN A 125 16.44 17.25 15.66
N ASN A 126 15.59 18.25 15.93
CA ASN A 126 15.72 19.11 17.12
C ASN A 126 15.30 18.44 18.44
N LYS A 127 14.66 17.26 18.37
CA LYS A 127 14.25 16.47 19.55
C LYS A 127 15.21 15.32 19.89
N SER A 128 16.21 15.06 19.05
CA SER A 128 17.23 14.02 19.27
C SER A 128 18.50 14.59 19.88
#